data_AF-A0A1F4AAV7-F1
#
_entry.id   AF-A0A1F4AAV7-F1
#
_cell.length_a   1.000
_cell.length_b   1.000
_cell.length_c   1.000
_cell.angle_alpha   90.00
_cell.angle_beta   90.00
_cell.angle_gamma   90.00
#
_symmetry.space_group_name_H-M   'P 1'
#
loop_
_entity.id
_entity.type
_entity.pdbx_description
1 polymer ?
#
loop_
_entity_poly.entity_id
_entity_poly.type
_entity_poly.pdbx_seq_one_letter_code
_entity_poly.pdbx_strand_id
1 'polypeptide(L)'
;MEITRRSRMGLRAQHGLFAVLLVALVTLIAYLAGDYRWEWDITRSGRNTLSPATLEVINRLDGPLAVTAYAVTRDAGGNNPQKIVAERLHPYLRAKRDATLTLVDPREEPRKAAAAGLRTPNEMIVEYRQRSEHLALEEFNEQNFANLLMRLARGADSRVMWLDGHGERKLNGIANHDLGDFGRLLQKKGFRVASLNLAVAQDVPRDAAVLVIATPQADLLEAEVGKIRRHLDAGGNLLWLIDQEPLRGLEPVAEMLGLVLTPGTVVDFVLKPRSGPPVFAVGTAANYGRHPVTQGFSVNTVFPHARQIAIQEREEWRVAPLVEVAQRGWIELDKLEPEVSFDKARDIPGPVTIAQAFERSVGDRSQRVVVVGTGHFLSNTYLGNGGNLDLGLNMVNWLAGADTLVTVQPRAATDANLAIDQITLYLIAIAFLLVLPLVFIVTGTVIWWRRRRAT
;
A
#
# COMPACT_ATOMS: atom_id res chain seq x y z
N MET A 1 64.46 -36.34 -20.90
CA MET A 1 64.36 -36.30 -19.41
C MET A 1 63.77 -37.64 -18.97
N GLU A 2 64.60 -38.58 -18.53
CA GLU A 2 64.14 -39.95 -18.22
C GLU A 2 63.33 -39.96 -16.91
N ILE A 3 62.09 -40.41 -17.01
CA ILE A 3 61.17 -40.49 -15.88
C ILE A 3 61.53 -41.72 -15.04
N THR A 4 62.36 -41.54 -14.01
CA THR A 4 62.76 -42.58 -13.06
C THR A 4 61.57 -43.15 -12.29
N ARG A 5 61.67 -44.41 -11.83
CA ARG A 5 60.59 -45.14 -11.12
C ARG A 5 60.06 -44.38 -9.90
N ARG A 6 60.91 -43.62 -9.20
CA ARG A 6 60.55 -42.75 -8.08
C ARG A 6 59.72 -41.53 -8.51
N SER A 7 59.99 -40.89 -9.66
CA SER A 7 59.20 -39.76 -10.14
C SER A 7 57.83 -40.19 -10.67
N ARG A 8 57.71 -41.38 -11.29
CA ARG A 8 56.39 -41.99 -11.63
C ARG A 8 55.54 -42.26 -10.40
N MET A 9 56.16 -42.70 -9.30
CA MET A 9 55.45 -43.00 -8.05
C MET A 9 55.02 -41.72 -7.33
N GLY A 10 55.86 -40.67 -7.34
CA GLY A 10 55.51 -39.34 -6.85
C GLY A 10 54.37 -38.69 -7.64
N LEU A 11 54.40 -38.77 -8.97
CA LEU A 11 53.30 -38.31 -9.84
C LEU A 11 51.99 -39.07 -9.57
N ARG A 12 52.04 -40.40 -9.43
CA ARG A 12 50.85 -41.20 -9.07
C ARG A 12 50.30 -40.86 -7.69
N ALA A 13 51.15 -40.63 -6.69
CA ALA A 13 50.73 -40.18 -5.38
C ALA A 13 50.10 -38.78 -5.42
N GLN A 14 50.67 -37.87 -6.20
CA GLN A 14 50.14 -36.52 -6.39
C GLN A 14 48.80 -36.52 -7.13
N HIS A 15 48.65 -37.31 -8.18
CA HIS A 15 47.37 -37.50 -8.88
C HIS A 15 46.32 -38.20 -7.99
N GLY A 16 46.73 -39.19 -7.18
CA GLY A 16 45.86 -39.86 -6.22
C GLY A 16 45.37 -38.90 -5.13
N LEU A 17 46.27 -38.10 -4.55
CA LEU A 17 45.92 -37.07 -3.56
C LEU A 17 45.00 -36.00 -4.17
N PHE A 18 45.28 -35.56 -5.40
CA PHE A 18 44.41 -34.62 -6.11
C PHE A 18 43.01 -35.21 -6.33
N ALA A 19 42.90 -36.47 -6.77
CA ALA A 19 41.62 -37.13 -6.96
C ALA A 19 40.83 -37.25 -5.64
N VAL A 20 41.49 -37.59 -4.54
CA VAL A 20 40.86 -37.67 -3.20
C VAL A 20 40.37 -36.29 -2.75
N LEU A 21 41.18 -35.24 -2.90
CA LEU A 21 40.80 -33.87 -2.56
C LEU A 21 39.64 -33.37 -3.44
N LEU A 22 39.63 -33.70 -4.73
CA LEU A 22 38.55 -33.34 -5.64
C LEU A 22 37.23 -34.01 -5.24
N VAL A 23 37.27 -35.31 -4.92
CA VAL A 23 36.07 -36.03 -4.44
C VAL A 23 35.58 -35.41 -3.13
N ALA A 24 36.48 -35.16 -2.17
CA ALA A 24 36.12 -34.53 -0.91
C ALA A 24 35.50 -33.13 -1.11
N LEU A 25 36.04 -32.33 -2.03
CA LEU A 25 35.50 -31.02 -2.37
C LEU A 25 34.11 -31.14 -3.00
N VAL A 26 33.89 -32.05 -3.95
CA VAL A 26 32.59 -32.27 -4.59
C VAL A 26 31.55 -32.74 -3.57
N THR A 27 31.93 -33.64 -2.66
CA THR A 27 31.04 -34.09 -1.59
C THR A 27 30.70 -32.96 -0.62
N LEU A 28 31.69 -32.13 -0.25
CA LEU A 28 31.46 -30.97 0.62
C LEU A 28 30.55 -29.93 -0.05
N ILE A 29 30.77 -29.64 -1.33
CA ILE A 29 29.91 -28.74 -2.11
C ILE A 29 28.49 -29.30 -2.20
N ALA A 30 28.33 -30.60 -2.47
CA ALA A 30 27.02 -31.25 -2.54
C ALA A 30 26.30 -31.22 -1.18
N TYR A 31 27.04 -31.44 -0.08
CA TYR A 31 26.50 -31.35 1.27
C TYR A 31 26.06 -29.92 1.62
N LEU A 32 26.93 -28.92 1.39
CA LEU A 32 26.59 -27.51 1.61
C LEU A 32 25.45 -27.04 0.71
N ALA A 33 25.34 -27.53 -0.53
CA ALA A 33 24.25 -27.19 -1.43
C ALA A 33 22.89 -27.77 -1.01
N GLY A 34 22.88 -28.85 -0.20
CA GLY A 34 21.66 -29.42 0.37
C GLY A 34 21.09 -28.57 1.50
N ASP A 35 21.95 -28.13 2.42
CA ASP A 35 21.54 -27.41 3.64
C ASP A 35 21.49 -25.89 3.45
N TYR A 36 22.31 -25.32 2.56
CA TYR A 36 22.38 -23.88 2.30
C TYR A 36 21.98 -23.56 0.86
N ARG A 37 20.71 -23.17 0.69
CA ARG A 37 20.23 -22.59 -0.57
C ARG A 37 20.46 -21.08 -0.56
N TRP A 38 21.49 -20.63 -1.28
CA TRP A 38 21.70 -19.22 -1.54
C TRP A 38 21.06 -18.84 -2.88
N GLU A 39 20.11 -17.90 -2.85
CA GLU A 39 19.44 -17.38 -4.04
C GLU A 39 19.75 -15.89 -4.17
N TRP A 40 20.17 -15.48 -5.36
CA TRP A 40 20.43 -14.08 -5.68
C TRP A 40 19.40 -13.63 -6.72
N ASP A 41 18.66 -12.57 -6.39
CA ASP A 41 17.74 -11.96 -7.32
C ASP A 41 18.46 -10.95 -8.21
N ILE A 42 18.70 -11.35 -9.46
CA ILE A 42 19.42 -10.53 -10.46
C ILE A 42 18.43 -9.58 -11.18
N THR A 43 17.14 -9.62 -10.86
CA THR A 43 16.16 -8.76 -11.53
C THR A 43 16.32 -7.30 -11.09
N ARG A 44 16.24 -6.37 -12.06
CA ARG A 44 16.41 -4.92 -11.82
C ARG A 44 15.48 -4.36 -10.74
N SER A 45 14.28 -4.94 -10.60
CA SER A 45 13.26 -4.54 -9.62
C SER A 45 13.18 -5.44 -8.38
N GLY A 46 14.01 -6.48 -8.29
CA GLY A 46 13.94 -7.46 -7.21
C GLY A 46 12.62 -8.24 -7.20
N ARG A 47 12.10 -8.65 -8.37
CA ARG A 47 10.79 -9.30 -8.56
C ARG A 47 10.64 -10.65 -7.88
N ASN A 48 11.74 -11.33 -7.58
CA ASN A 48 11.75 -12.62 -6.90
C ASN A 48 12.05 -12.47 -5.40
N THR A 49 12.24 -11.23 -4.94
CA THR A 49 12.45 -10.86 -3.54
C THR A 49 11.20 -10.18 -3.03
N LEU A 50 10.79 -10.49 -1.80
CA LEU A 50 9.67 -9.79 -1.17
C LEU A 50 9.98 -8.31 -1.03
N SER A 51 8.96 -7.47 -1.24
CA SER A 51 9.10 -6.04 -0.96
C SER A 51 9.39 -5.82 0.53
N PRO A 52 10.10 -4.73 0.90
CA PRO A 52 10.34 -4.37 2.30
C PRO A 52 9.04 -4.29 3.11
N ALA A 53 7.97 -3.79 2.48
CA ALA A 53 6.64 -3.75 3.03
C ALA A 53 6.08 -5.13 3.42
N THR A 54 6.13 -6.10 2.51
CA THR A 54 5.66 -7.46 2.78
C THR A 54 6.49 -8.14 3.86
N LEU A 55 7.81 -7.94 3.87
CA LEU A 55 8.69 -8.44 4.94
C LEU A 55 8.32 -7.85 6.29
N GLU A 56 8.00 -6.56 6.34
CA GLU A 56 7.59 -5.88 7.56
C GLU A 56 6.24 -6.40 8.10
N VAL A 57 5.27 -6.69 7.23
CA VAL A 57 4.01 -7.35 7.62
C VAL A 57 4.28 -8.74 8.19
N ILE A 58 5.09 -9.54 7.51
CA ILE A 58 5.43 -10.90 7.92
C ILE A 58 6.12 -10.93 9.29
N ASN A 59 7.10 -10.05 9.49
CA ASN A 59 7.89 -9.99 10.73
C ASN A 59 7.06 -9.60 11.96
N ARG A 60 5.87 -9.02 11.77
CA ARG A 60 4.95 -8.65 12.84
C ARG A 60 3.86 -9.68 13.15
N LEU A 61 3.80 -10.77 12.38
CA LEU A 61 2.95 -11.89 12.72
C LEU A 61 3.62 -12.70 13.84
N ASP A 62 3.33 -12.39 15.11
CA ASP A 62 3.93 -13.02 16.30
C ASP A 62 3.48 -14.48 16.56
N GLY A 63 2.91 -15.17 15.58
CA GLY A 63 2.43 -16.55 15.72
C GLY A 63 2.47 -17.36 14.43
N PRO A 64 2.22 -18.68 14.51
CA PRO A 64 2.34 -19.57 13.37
C PRO A 64 1.33 -19.20 12.29
N LEU A 65 1.78 -19.26 11.04
CA LEU A 65 0.97 -19.00 9.85
C LEU A 65 0.77 -20.32 9.11
N ALA A 66 -0.45 -20.85 9.09
CA ALA A 66 -0.76 -22.06 8.34
C ALA A 66 -1.36 -21.70 6.99
N VAL A 67 -0.78 -22.22 5.92
CA VAL A 67 -1.24 -22.01 4.55
C VAL A 67 -1.62 -23.35 3.97
N THR A 68 -2.90 -23.53 3.64
CA THR A 68 -3.40 -24.74 2.97
C THR A 68 -3.85 -24.39 1.57
N ALA A 69 -3.10 -24.83 0.56
CA ALA A 69 -3.43 -24.60 -0.84
C ALA A 69 -4.12 -25.84 -1.44
N TYR A 70 -5.37 -25.65 -1.83
CA TYR A 70 -6.18 -26.64 -2.53
C TYR A 70 -5.96 -26.45 -4.03
N ALA A 71 -5.18 -27.35 -4.62
CA ALA A 71 -4.81 -27.31 -6.01
C ALA A 71 -4.64 -28.73 -6.54
N VAL A 72 -5.03 -28.93 -7.79
CA VAL A 72 -4.84 -30.20 -8.48
C VAL A 72 -3.35 -30.49 -8.75
N THR A 73 -2.93 -31.74 -8.61
CA THR A 73 -1.55 -32.19 -8.93
C THR A 73 -1.22 -32.10 -10.42
N ARG A 74 -2.23 -32.28 -11.28
CA ARG A 74 -2.19 -32.03 -12.73
C ARG A 74 -3.51 -31.46 -13.20
N ASP A 75 -3.44 -30.33 -13.89
CA ASP A 75 -4.59 -29.74 -14.57
C ASP A 75 -4.84 -30.38 -15.96
N ALA A 76 -5.92 -29.98 -16.62
CA ALA A 76 -6.28 -30.46 -17.95
C ALA A 76 -5.26 -30.08 -19.05
N GLY A 77 -4.41 -29.07 -18.80
CA GLY A 77 -3.33 -28.63 -19.68
C GLY A 77 -1.99 -29.30 -19.41
N GLY A 78 -1.90 -30.19 -18.41
CA GLY A 78 -0.67 -30.86 -18.01
C GLY A 78 0.24 -30.06 -17.06
N ASN A 79 -0.18 -28.88 -16.61
CA ASN A 79 0.55 -28.11 -15.59
C ASN A 79 0.34 -28.71 -14.21
N ASN A 80 1.25 -28.38 -13.28
CA ASN A 80 1.14 -28.74 -11.87
C ASN A 80 0.90 -27.48 -11.01
N PRO A 81 -0.37 -27.08 -10.80
CA PRO A 81 -0.72 -25.95 -9.95
C PRO A 81 -0.13 -25.99 -8.55
N GLN A 82 -0.07 -27.16 -7.91
CA GLN A 82 0.54 -27.29 -6.57
C GLN A 82 2.01 -26.86 -6.57
N LYS A 83 2.78 -27.26 -7.59
CA LYS A 83 4.18 -26.87 -7.72
C LYS A 83 4.33 -25.35 -7.91
N ILE A 84 3.49 -24.75 -8.74
CA ILE A 84 3.49 -23.30 -8.98
C ILE A 84 3.21 -22.54 -7.69
N VAL A 85 2.22 -22.98 -6.90
CA VAL A 85 1.88 -22.35 -5.63
C VAL A 85 3.02 -22.49 -4.62
N ALA A 86 3.61 -23.67 -4.50
CA ALA A 86 4.75 -23.90 -3.62
C ALA A 86 5.95 -23.01 -3.97
N GLU A 87 6.29 -22.89 -5.26
CA GLU A 87 7.39 -22.02 -5.72
C GLU A 87 7.11 -20.55 -5.40
N ARG A 88 5.87 -20.08 -5.63
CA ARG A 88 5.50 -18.69 -5.37
C ARG A 88 5.36 -18.35 -3.87
N LEU A 89 5.03 -19.32 -3.02
CA LEU A 89 4.99 -19.15 -1.56
C LEU A 89 6.36 -19.28 -0.89
N HIS A 90 7.34 -19.88 -1.57
CA HIS A 90 8.66 -20.14 -1.01
C HIS A 90 9.36 -18.89 -0.40
N PRO A 91 9.30 -17.69 -1.00
CA PRO A 91 9.85 -16.48 -0.38
C PRO A 91 9.21 -16.13 0.97
N TYR A 92 7.91 -16.37 1.13
CA TYR A 92 7.15 -16.08 2.36
C TYR A 92 7.49 -17.06 3.48
N LEU A 93 7.59 -18.35 3.15
CA LEU A 93 7.98 -19.41 4.10
C LEU A 93 9.43 -19.23 4.59
N ARG A 94 10.31 -18.68 3.75
CA ARG A 94 11.69 -18.34 4.16
C ARG A 94 11.74 -17.14 5.09
N ALA A 95 10.92 -16.12 4.83
CA ALA A 95 10.83 -14.94 5.69
C ALA A 95 10.22 -15.28 7.06
N LYS A 96 9.24 -16.20 7.10
CA LYS A 96 8.55 -16.62 8.32
C LYS A 96 8.84 -18.08 8.67
N ARG A 97 9.78 -18.32 9.58
CA ARG A 97 10.24 -19.67 9.95
C ARG A 97 9.16 -20.56 10.58
N ASP A 98 8.15 -19.96 11.19
CA ASP A 98 6.99 -20.63 11.81
C ASP A 98 5.76 -20.70 10.88
N ALA A 99 5.95 -20.47 9.57
CA ALA A 99 4.91 -20.69 8.56
C ALA A 99 4.95 -22.12 8.00
N THR A 100 3.78 -22.73 7.84
CA THR A 100 3.63 -24.09 7.29
C THR A 100 2.80 -24.09 6.02
N LEU A 101 3.24 -24.80 4.99
CA LEU A 101 2.49 -24.99 3.75
C LEU A 101 2.00 -26.44 3.64
N THR A 102 0.68 -26.61 3.50
CA THR A 102 0.04 -27.88 3.19
C THR A 102 -0.58 -27.82 1.80
N LEU A 103 -0.25 -28.79 0.94
CA LEU A 103 -0.81 -28.91 -0.39
C LEU A 103 -1.84 -30.05 -0.38
N VAL A 104 -3.05 -29.77 -0.85
CA VAL A 104 -4.15 -30.75 -0.87
C VAL A 104 -4.73 -30.80 -2.27
N ASP A 105 -4.84 -31.99 -2.87
CA ASP A 105 -5.61 -32.17 -4.11
C ASP A 105 -7.09 -32.37 -3.73
N PRO A 106 -7.99 -31.43 -4.09
CA PRO A 106 -9.41 -31.54 -3.73
C PRO A 106 -10.10 -32.75 -4.37
N ARG A 107 -9.51 -33.34 -5.43
CA ARG A 107 -10.01 -34.57 -6.07
C ARG A 107 -9.66 -35.82 -5.26
N GLU A 108 -8.52 -35.82 -4.59
CA GLU A 108 -8.05 -36.94 -3.75
C GLU A 108 -8.69 -36.87 -2.36
N GLU A 109 -8.86 -35.67 -1.81
CA GLU A 109 -9.38 -35.44 -0.46
C GLU A 109 -10.67 -34.58 -0.41
N PRO A 110 -11.79 -35.01 -1.05
CA PRO A 110 -12.99 -34.20 -1.18
C PRO A 110 -13.67 -33.86 0.16
N ARG A 111 -13.54 -34.72 1.18
CA ARG A 111 -14.11 -34.45 2.52
C ARG A 111 -13.41 -33.28 3.22
N LYS A 112 -12.07 -33.20 3.12
CA LYS A 112 -11.30 -32.07 3.68
C LYS A 112 -11.60 -30.77 2.94
N ALA A 113 -11.68 -30.84 1.61
CA ALA A 113 -12.05 -29.72 0.75
C ALA A 113 -13.45 -29.16 1.08
N ALA A 114 -14.44 -30.04 1.26
CA ALA A 114 -15.80 -29.64 1.63
C ALA A 114 -15.88 -29.04 3.04
N ALA A 115 -15.18 -29.64 4.02
CA ALA A 115 -15.14 -29.12 5.39
C ALA A 115 -14.46 -27.75 5.49
N ALA A 116 -13.53 -27.46 4.57
CA ALA A 116 -12.84 -26.19 4.49
C ALA A 116 -13.66 -25.06 3.83
N GLY A 117 -14.84 -25.37 3.27
CA GLY A 117 -15.75 -24.36 2.72
C GLY A 117 -15.22 -23.64 1.48
N LEU A 118 -14.54 -24.38 0.59
CA LEU A 118 -13.95 -23.82 -0.64
C LEU A 118 -14.97 -23.04 -1.47
N ARG A 119 -14.61 -21.82 -1.87
CA ARG A 119 -15.44 -20.96 -2.75
C ARG A 119 -15.16 -21.24 -4.21
N THR A 120 -13.93 -21.66 -4.53
CA THR A 120 -13.50 -22.01 -5.87
C THR A 120 -12.70 -23.33 -5.84
N PRO A 121 -12.61 -24.06 -6.97
CA PRO A 121 -11.88 -25.33 -7.03
C PRO A 121 -10.37 -25.22 -6.75
N ASN A 122 -9.81 -24.03 -7.00
CA ASN A 122 -8.38 -23.71 -6.87
C ASN A 122 -8.23 -22.53 -5.92
N GLU A 123 -8.17 -22.81 -4.62
CA GLU A 123 -8.19 -21.80 -3.56
C GLU A 123 -7.13 -22.12 -2.50
N MET A 124 -6.62 -21.07 -1.86
CA MET A 124 -5.74 -21.16 -0.72
C MET A 124 -6.44 -20.58 0.50
N ILE A 125 -6.36 -21.31 1.61
CA ILE A 125 -6.84 -20.89 2.91
C ILE A 125 -5.62 -20.57 3.76
N VAL A 126 -5.61 -19.37 4.31
CA VAL A 126 -4.52 -18.89 5.17
C VAL A 126 -5.09 -18.68 6.56
N GLU A 127 -4.47 -19.33 7.53
CA GLU A 127 -4.90 -19.34 8.92
C GLU A 127 -3.84 -18.70 9.81
N TYR A 128 -4.28 -17.80 10.67
CA TYR A 128 -3.45 -17.13 11.67
C TYR A 128 -4.21 -16.97 12.98
N ARG A 129 -3.62 -17.47 14.06
CA ARG A 129 -4.20 -17.58 15.41
C ARG A 129 -5.49 -18.43 15.46
N GLN A 130 -6.65 -17.86 15.11
CA GLN A 130 -7.93 -18.58 15.00
C GLN A 130 -8.80 -18.03 13.86
N ARG A 131 -8.17 -17.31 12.92
CA ARG A 131 -8.84 -16.66 11.80
C ARG A 131 -8.38 -17.31 10.53
N SER A 132 -9.31 -17.54 9.62
CA SER A 132 -9.06 -18.04 8.27
C SER A 132 -9.50 -17.00 7.24
N GLU A 133 -8.69 -16.83 6.21
CA GLU A 133 -9.02 -16.02 5.05
C GLU A 133 -8.80 -16.87 3.79
N HIS A 134 -9.68 -16.67 2.82
CA HIS A 134 -9.69 -17.39 1.56
C HIS A 134 -9.08 -16.52 0.46
N LEU A 135 -8.26 -17.11 -0.40
CA LEU A 135 -7.67 -16.46 -1.57
C LEU A 135 -7.66 -17.41 -2.76
N ALA A 136 -8.38 -17.06 -3.83
CA ALA A 136 -8.33 -17.81 -5.07
C ALA A 136 -6.89 -17.82 -5.63
N LEU A 137 -6.43 -18.97 -6.13
CA LEU A 137 -5.06 -19.10 -6.64
C LEU A 137 -4.79 -18.21 -7.86
N GLU A 138 -5.82 -17.89 -8.63
CA GLU A 138 -5.76 -16.97 -9.78
C GLU A 138 -5.52 -15.51 -9.33
N GLU A 139 -6.03 -15.14 -8.16
CA GLU A 139 -5.84 -13.81 -7.56
C GLU A 139 -4.54 -13.71 -6.77
N PHE A 140 -3.78 -14.81 -6.65
CA PHE A 140 -2.56 -14.83 -5.87
C PHE A 140 -1.48 -13.96 -6.52
N ASN A 141 -1.17 -12.85 -5.85
CA ASN A 141 -0.04 -11.97 -6.12
C ASN A 141 0.43 -11.36 -4.79
N GLU A 142 1.61 -10.74 -4.78
CA GLU A 142 2.19 -10.19 -3.55
C GLU A 142 1.27 -9.17 -2.87
N GLN A 143 0.65 -8.28 -3.63
CA GLN A 143 -0.24 -7.25 -3.10
C GLN A 143 -1.47 -7.86 -2.41
N ASN A 144 -2.14 -8.81 -3.05
CA ASN A 144 -3.32 -9.48 -2.51
C ASN A 144 -2.98 -10.33 -1.29
N PHE A 145 -1.84 -11.03 -1.33
CA PHE A 145 -1.39 -11.85 -0.20
C PHE A 145 -0.95 -10.99 0.98
N ALA A 146 -0.17 -9.92 0.76
CA ALA A 146 0.19 -8.97 1.81
C ALA A 146 -1.05 -8.32 2.43
N ASN A 147 -2.02 -7.91 1.61
CA ASN A 147 -3.30 -7.38 2.10
C ASN A 147 -4.03 -8.42 2.96
N LEU A 148 -4.09 -9.68 2.52
CA LEU A 148 -4.70 -10.77 3.29
C LEU A 148 -4.01 -10.96 4.64
N LEU A 149 -2.67 -11.01 4.67
CA LEU A 149 -1.90 -11.12 5.91
C LEU A 149 -2.20 -9.95 6.85
N MET A 150 -2.31 -8.73 6.32
CA MET A 150 -2.71 -7.57 7.11
C MET A 150 -4.12 -7.72 7.71
N ARG A 151 -5.08 -8.30 6.98
CA ARG A 151 -6.44 -8.56 7.52
C ARG A 151 -6.39 -9.55 8.68
N LEU A 152 -5.65 -10.64 8.49
CA LEU A 152 -5.47 -11.67 9.52
C LEU A 152 -4.78 -11.11 10.77
N ALA A 153 -3.75 -10.28 10.58
CA ALA A 153 -3.03 -9.61 11.65
C ALA A 153 -3.94 -8.66 12.45
N ARG A 154 -4.70 -7.80 11.77
CA ARG A 154 -5.56 -6.77 12.38
C ARG A 154 -6.69 -7.36 13.22
N GLY A 155 -7.36 -8.39 12.73
CA GLY A 155 -8.51 -8.97 13.41
C GLY A 155 -9.82 -8.21 13.29
N ALA A 156 -10.80 -8.58 14.11
CA ALA A 156 -12.16 -8.07 14.05
C ALA A 156 -12.30 -6.60 14.48
N ASP A 157 -11.24 -5.99 15.01
CA ASP A 157 -11.24 -4.70 15.72
C ASP A 157 -10.96 -3.49 14.82
N SER A 158 -11.11 -3.61 13.49
CA SER A 158 -10.82 -2.52 12.55
C SER A 158 -12.08 -2.03 11.82
N ARG A 159 -13.12 -1.70 12.60
CA ARG A 159 -14.34 -1.09 12.06
C ARG A 159 -14.15 0.43 11.91
N VAL A 160 -14.21 0.91 10.68
CA VAL A 160 -14.23 2.34 10.35
C VAL A 160 -15.69 2.74 10.16
N MET A 161 -16.20 3.58 11.04
CA MET A 161 -17.58 4.05 10.97
C MET A 161 -17.62 5.48 10.46
N TRP A 162 -18.54 5.82 9.57
CA TRP A 162 -18.77 7.21 9.18
C TRP A 162 -20.10 7.71 9.73
N LEU A 163 -20.15 8.99 10.11
CA LEU A 163 -21.38 9.64 10.51
C LEU A 163 -22.32 9.76 9.29
N ASP A 164 -23.58 9.39 9.47
CA ASP A 164 -24.63 9.45 8.44
C ASP A 164 -25.94 9.95 9.05
N GLY A 165 -26.59 10.90 8.39
CA GLY A 165 -27.89 11.43 8.83
C GLY A 165 -28.10 12.90 8.48
N HIS A 166 -27.02 13.63 8.20
CA HIS A 166 -27.01 15.08 8.04
C HIS A 166 -26.41 15.50 6.69
N GLY A 167 -26.35 14.59 5.72
CA GLY A 167 -25.87 14.86 4.36
C GLY A 167 -24.35 14.72 4.17
N GLU A 168 -23.68 14.05 5.10
CA GLU A 168 -22.24 13.77 5.04
C GLU A 168 -21.84 13.00 3.79
N ARG A 169 -20.58 13.14 3.39
CA ARG A 169 -19.99 12.30 2.36
C ARG A 169 -19.91 10.85 2.83
N LYS A 170 -20.44 9.93 2.03
CA LYS A 170 -20.59 8.53 2.43
C LYS A 170 -19.40 7.68 1.99
N LEU A 171 -18.90 6.81 2.87
CA LEU A 171 -17.85 5.81 2.52
C LEU A 171 -18.37 4.68 1.62
N ASN A 172 -19.69 4.58 1.41
CA ASN A 172 -20.29 3.68 0.43
C ASN A 172 -21.02 4.43 -0.70
N GLY A 173 -20.88 5.76 -0.75
CA GLY A 173 -21.60 6.61 -1.70
C GLY A 173 -20.97 6.62 -3.09
N ILE A 174 -21.81 6.72 -4.11
CA ILE A 174 -21.38 6.66 -5.52
C ILE A 174 -21.21 8.06 -6.11
N ALA A 175 -21.74 9.10 -5.46
CA ALA A 175 -21.69 10.45 -6.00
C ALA A 175 -20.26 11.00 -6.06
N ASN A 176 -20.02 11.95 -6.94
CA ASN A 176 -18.70 12.56 -7.15
C ASN A 176 -18.09 13.20 -5.88
N HIS A 177 -18.94 13.69 -4.99
CA HIS A 177 -18.55 14.29 -3.72
C HIS A 177 -18.43 13.26 -2.57
N ASP A 178 -18.92 12.03 -2.74
CA ASP A 178 -18.84 10.97 -1.73
C ASP A 178 -17.42 10.38 -1.63
N LEU A 179 -17.20 9.55 -0.61
CA LEU A 179 -15.94 8.85 -0.32
C LEU A 179 -16.01 7.35 -0.67
N GLY A 180 -16.92 6.93 -1.56
CA GLY A 180 -17.19 5.52 -1.83
C GLY A 180 -16.00 4.73 -2.35
N ASP A 181 -15.20 5.33 -3.23
CA ASP A 181 -14.02 4.71 -3.82
C ASP A 181 -12.96 4.47 -2.75
N PHE A 182 -12.80 5.45 -1.84
CA PHE A 182 -11.93 5.34 -0.68
C PHE A 182 -12.42 4.24 0.27
N GLY A 183 -13.72 4.18 0.58
CA GLY A 183 -14.30 3.12 1.41
C GLY A 183 -14.13 1.73 0.83
N ARG A 184 -14.27 1.54 -0.50
CA ARG A 184 -13.99 0.25 -1.16
C ARG A 184 -12.51 -0.13 -1.05
N LEU A 185 -11.60 0.84 -1.11
CA LEU A 185 -10.16 0.59 -0.95
C LEU A 185 -9.82 0.26 0.50
N LEU A 186 -10.46 0.90 1.49
CA LEU A 186 -10.37 0.51 2.90
C LEU A 186 -10.84 -0.93 3.13
N GLN A 187 -11.96 -1.33 2.52
CA GLN A 187 -12.45 -2.72 2.57
C GLN A 187 -11.44 -3.71 1.99
N LYS A 188 -10.86 -3.41 0.81
CA LYS A 188 -9.80 -4.22 0.21
C LYS A 188 -8.56 -4.35 1.11
N LYS A 189 -8.28 -3.31 1.92
CA LYS A 189 -7.18 -3.28 2.89
C LYS A 189 -7.50 -3.93 4.25
N GLY A 190 -8.72 -4.42 4.44
CA GLY A 190 -9.12 -5.16 5.64
C GLY A 190 -9.98 -4.42 6.64
N PHE A 191 -10.35 -3.18 6.36
CA PHE A 191 -11.26 -2.44 7.22
C PHE A 191 -12.70 -2.84 6.97
N ARG A 192 -13.50 -2.90 8.03
CA ARG A 192 -14.96 -3.01 7.90
C ARG A 192 -15.54 -1.61 7.94
N VAL A 193 -16.14 -1.16 6.84
CA VAL A 193 -16.81 0.15 6.79
C VAL A 193 -18.30 0.00 7.11
N ALA A 194 -18.84 0.85 7.98
CA ALA A 194 -20.27 0.86 8.33
C ALA A 194 -20.77 2.29 8.60
N SER A 195 -22.02 2.61 8.25
CA SER A 195 -22.62 3.88 8.61
C SER A 195 -22.98 3.91 10.10
N LEU A 196 -22.97 5.11 10.68
CA LEU A 196 -23.41 5.38 12.03
C LEU A 196 -24.35 6.58 12.02
N ASN A 197 -25.62 6.34 12.32
CA ASN A 197 -26.59 7.40 12.53
C ASN A 197 -26.79 7.64 14.03
N LEU A 198 -26.31 8.78 14.53
CA LEU A 198 -26.34 9.15 15.94
C LEU A 198 -27.71 9.63 16.43
N ALA A 199 -28.66 9.94 15.54
CA ALA A 199 -30.04 10.22 15.93
C ALA A 199 -30.72 8.96 16.48
N VAL A 200 -30.36 7.78 15.96
CA VAL A 200 -30.94 6.49 16.34
C VAL A 200 -30.02 5.68 17.26
N ALA A 201 -28.71 5.69 17.03
CA ALA A 201 -27.75 4.95 17.85
C ALA A 201 -27.65 5.57 19.26
N GLN A 202 -27.48 4.72 20.29
CA GLN A 202 -27.31 5.21 21.67
C GLN A 202 -25.99 5.97 21.84
N ASP A 203 -24.89 5.40 21.37
CA ASP A 203 -23.54 5.97 21.39
C ASP A 203 -22.74 5.43 20.18
N VAL A 204 -21.52 5.94 19.98
CA VAL A 204 -20.55 5.35 19.06
C VAL A 204 -20.14 3.97 19.61
N PRO A 205 -20.26 2.87 18.84
CA PRO A 205 -19.89 1.53 19.30
C PRO A 205 -18.43 1.46 19.78
N ARG A 206 -18.20 0.74 20.89
CA ARG A 206 -16.85 0.59 21.46
C ARG A 206 -15.87 -0.17 20.56
N ASP A 207 -16.38 -0.95 19.61
CA ASP A 207 -15.60 -1.67 18.60
C ASP A 207 -15.33 -0.84 17.33
N ALA A 208 -15.73 0.44 17.31
CA ALA A 208 -15.35 1.38 16.27
C ALA A 208 -13.89 1.80 16.46
N ALA A 209 -13.04 1.37 15.54
CA ALA A 209 -11.62 1.72 15.53
C ALA A 209 -11.41 3.20 15.20
N VAL A 210 -12.21 3.71 14.27
CA VAL A 210 -12.15 5.10 13.79
C VAL A 210 -13.57 5.57 13.49
N LEU A 211 -13.94 6.75 14.02
CA LEU A 211 -15.09 7.51 13.56
C LEU A 211 -14.66 8.48 12.46
N VAL A 212 -15.39 8.55 11.36
CA VAL A 212 -15.16 9.49 10.26
C VAL A 212 -16.30 10.49 10.22
N ILE A 213 -15.99 11.77 10.34
CA ILE A 213 -16.94 12.87 10.15
C ILE A 213 -16.52 13.61 8.88
N ALA A 214 -17.34 13.57 7.84
CA ALA A 214 -17.01 14.09 6.52
C ALA A 214 -17.98 15.19 6.08
N THR A 215 -17.82 16.37 6.68
CA THR A 215 -18.62 17.59 6.46
C THR A 215 -20.14 17.38 6.45
N PRO A 216 -20.80 17.38 7.63
CA PRO A 216 -22.26 17.46 7.71
C PRO A 216 -22.80 18.67 6.93
N GLN A 217 -23.98 18.52 6.34
CA GLN A 217 -24.67 19.56 5.58
C GLN A 217 -25.84 20.18 6.35
N ALA A 218 -26.25 19.54 7.45
CA ALA A 218 -27.26 20.01 8.38
C ALA A 218 -26.73 19.98 9.82
N ASP A 219 -27.28 20.83 10.68
CA ASP A 219 -26.86 20.95 12.07
C ASP A 219 -27.17 19.66 12.85
N LEU A 220 -26.17 19.18 13.59
CA LEU A 220 -26.34 18.07 14.53
C LEU A 220 -27.06 18.57 15.79
N LEU A 221 -27.90 17.71 16.36
CA LEU A 221 -28.53 18.00 17.65
C LEU A 221 -27.50 17.92 18.78
N GLU A 222 -27.69 18.71 19.84
CA GLU A 222 -26.82 18.73 21.02
C GLU A 222 -26.60 17.32 21.62
N ALA A 223 -27.66 16.49 21.63
CA ALA A 223 -27.58 15.11 22.08
C ALA A 223 -26.65 14.23 21.22
N GLU A 224 -26.57 14.49 19.91
CA GLU A 224 -25.69 13.78 18.99
C GLU A 224 -24.24 14.24 19.16
N VAL A 225 -24.02 15.55 19.27
CA VAL A 225 -22.70 16.12 19.57
C VAL A 225 -22.18 15.60 20.92
N GLY A 226 -23.06 15.46 21.91
CA GLY A 226 -22.76 14.85 23.19
C GLY A 226 -22.28 13.39 23.08
N LYS A 227 -22.81 12.60 22.13
CA LYS A 227 -22.35 11.23 21.85
C LYS A 227 -20.94 11.23 21.25
N ILE A 228 -20.64 12.15 20.33
CA ILE A 228 -19.31 12.31 19.74
C ILE A 228 -18.30 12.71 20.82
N ARG A 229 -18.65 13.66 21.68
CA ARG A 229 -17.79 14.08 22.80
C ARG A 229 -17.51 12.92 23.75
N ARG A 230 -18.52 12.13 24.14
CA ARG A 230 -18.31 10.93 24.97
C ARG A 230 -17.39 9.92 24.32
N HIS A 231 -17.49 9.72 23.01
CA HIS A 231 -16.55 8.86 22.26
C HIS A 231 -15.12 9.37 22.38
N LEU A 232 -14.89 10.68 22.20
CA LEU A 232 -13.57 11.28 22.34
C LEU A 232 -13.05 11.29 23.78
N ASP A 233 -13.91 11.54 24.77
CA ASP A 233 -13.55 11.49 26.19
C ASP A 233 -13.19 10.06 26.63
N ALA A 234 -13.81 9.05 26.01
CA ALA A 234 -13.46 7.65 26.23
C ALA A 234 -12.18 7.20 25.50
N GLY A 235 -11.49 8.08 24.77
CA GLY A 235 -10.27 7.75 24.03
C GLY A 235 -10.52 7.20 22.62
N GLY A 236 -11.70 7.40 22.06
CA GLY A 236 -12.04 7.00 20.70
C GLY A 236 -11.33 7.82 19.64
N ASN A 237 -10.99 7.19 18.50
CA ASN A 237 -10.27 7.85 17.41
C ASN A 237 -11.22 8.52 16.41
N LEU A 238 -10.74 9.59 15.78
CA LEU A 238 -11.52 10.42 14.85
C LEU A 238 -10.70 10.83 13.63
N LEU A 239 -11.26 10.62 12.44
CA LEU A 239 -10.88 11.33 11.21
C LEU A 239 -11.94 12.39 10.93
N TRP A 240 -11.57 13.66 11.05
CA TRP A 240 -12.47 14.77 10.80
C TRP A 240 -12.06 15.53 9.55
N LEU A 241 -12.90 15.48 8.53
CA LEU A 241 -12.77 16.25 7.31
C LEU A 241 -13.68 17.46 7.41
N ILE A 242 -13.07 18.65 7.40
CA ILE A 242 -13.74 19.92 7.64
C ILE A 242 -13.59 20.79 6.39
N ASP A 243 -14.70 21.07 5.71
CA ASP A 243 -14.71 22.07 4.63
C ASP A 243 -14.93 23.48 5.19
N GLN A 244 -15.13 24.45 4.30
CA GLN A 244 -15.23 25.87 4.65
C GLN A 244 -16.58 26.26 5.29
N GLU A 245 -17.59 25.42 5.15
CA GLU A 245 -18.92 25.61 5.73
C GLU A 245 -18.89 25.66 7.28
N PRO A 246 -19.95 26.19 7.92
CA PRO A 246 -20.05 26.18 9.38
C PRO A 246 -19.94 24.75 9.94
N LEU A 247 -19.53 24.62 11.20
CA LEU A 247 -19.28 23.32 11.83
C LEU A 247 -20.53 22.49 12.11
N ARG A 248 -21.72 23.03 11.83
CA ARG A 248 -23.00 22.33 11.93
C ARG A 248 -23.25 21.72 13.32
N GLY A 249 -22.93 22.46 14.39
CA GLY A 249 -23.09 22.00 15.76
C GLY A 249 -21.85 21.30 16.35
N LEU A 250 -20.80 21.09 15.56
CA LEU A 250 -19.54 20.49 16.02
C LEU A 250 -18.57 21.49 16.68
N GLU A 251 -18.99 22.73 16.94
CA GLU A 251 -18.21 23.75 17.67
C GLU A 251 -17.66 23.19 19.00
N PRO A 252 -18.42 22.46 19.84
CA PRO A 252 -17.90 21.88 21.08
C PRO A 252 -16.79 20.84 20.86
N VAL A 253 -16.78 20.16 19.71
CA VAL A 253 -15.72 19.20 19.33
C VAL A 253 -14.47 19.95 18.88
N ALA A 254 -14.62 21.04 18.12
CA ALA A 254 -13.51 21.92 17.76
C ALA A 254 -12.86 22.56 18.99
N GLU A 255 -13.66 23.04 19.94
CA GLU A 255 -13.17 23.61 21.20
C GLU A 255 -12.38 22.58 22.03
N MET A 256 -12.88 21.34 22.14
CA MET A 256 -12.19 20.24 22.83
C MET A 256 -10.80 19.95 22.26
N LEU A 257 -10.66 20.04 20.93
CA LEU A 257 -9.39 19.82 20.23
C LEU A 257 -8.50 21.09 20.20
N GLY A 258 -9.01 22.24 20.64
CA GLY A 258 -8.30 23.53 20.53
C GLY A 258 -8.16 24.02 19.10
N LEU A 259 -9.09 23.65 18.20
CA LEU A 259 -9.06 24.11 16.81
C LEU A 259 -9.43 25.60 16.72
N VAL A 260 -8.60 26.35 16.00
CA VAL A 260 -8.88 27.72 15.59
C VAL A 260 -9.13 27.69 14.08
N LEU A 261 -10.40 27.81 13.72
CA LEU A 261 -10.84 27.69 12.33
C LEU A 261 -11.06 29.06 11.71
N THR A 262 -9.99 29.63 11.17
CA THR A 262 -10.04 30.87 10.40
C THR A 262 -10.98 30.68 9.20
N PRO A 263 -11.86 31.65 8.88
CA PRO A 263 -12.61 31.64 7.63
C PRO A 263 -11.64 31.75 6.44
N GLY A 264 -12.11 31.40 5.25
CA GLY A 264 -11.36 31.62 4.00
C GLY A 264 -10.85 30.36 3.32
N THR A 265 -10.37 30.56 2.09
CA THR A 265 -9.87 29.50 1.19
C THR A 265 -8.39 29.64 0.96
N VAL A 266 -7.67 28.53 0.97
CA VAL A 266 -6.27 28.52 0.54
C VAL A 266 -6.17 28.74 -0.96
N VAL A 267 -5.40 29.75 -1.34
CA VAL A 267 -5.03 30.08 -2.72
C VAL A 267 -3.58 29.63 -2.94
N ASP A 268 -3.37 28.75 -3.92
CA ASP A 268 -2.05 28.17 -4.21
C ASP A 268 -1.77 28.14 -5.73
N PHE A 269 -0.69 28.80 -6.15
CA PHE A 269 -0.34 28.95 -7.56
C PHE A 269 0.46 27.78 -8.13
N VAL A 270 0.77 26.75 -7.33
CA VAL A 270 1.48 25.56 -7.83
C VAL A 270 0.71 24.89 -8.97
N LEU A 271 -0.62 24.79 -8.85
CA LEU A 271 -1.51 24.32 -9.92
C LEU A 271 -2.42 25.46 -10.39
N LYS A 272 -1.85 26.41 -11.12
CA LYS A 272 -2.64 27.51 -11.71
C LYS A 272 -3.60 26.93 -12.79
N PRO A 273 -4.93 26.99 -12.59
CA PRO A 273 -5.87 26.51 -13.60
C PRO A 273 -5.90 27.45 -14.81
N ARG A 274 -6.37 26.94 -15.96
CA ARG A 274 -6.56 27.77 -17.18
C ARG A 274 -7.66 28.82 -17.02
N SER A 275 -8.63 28.57 -16.13
CA SER A 275 -9.72 29.48 -15.80
C SER A 275 -10.18 29.25 -14.35
N GLY A 276 -10.65 30.32 -13.69
CA GLY A 276 -11.11 30.30 -12.30
C GLY A 276 -9.99 30.46 -11.25
N PRO A 277 -10.35 30.58 -9.96
CA PRO A 277 -9.39 30.79 -8.89
C PRO A 277 -8.53 29.54 -8.61
N PRO A 278 -7.26 29.69 -8.23
CA PRO A 278 -6.34 28.58 -7.96
C PRO A 278 -6.54 27.99 -6.55
N VAL A 279 -7.70 27.37 -6.33
CA VAL A 279 -8.15 26.77 -5.05
C VAL A 279 -7.67 25.33 -4.83
N PHE A 280 -6.71 24.87 -5.63
CA PHE A 280 -6.12 23.53 -5.54
C PHE A 280 -4.78 23.62 -4.84
N ALA A 281 -4.81 23.52 -3.51
CA ALA A 281 -3.60 23.53 -2.71
C ALA A 281 -2.80 22.23 -2.88
N VAL A 282 -1.48 22.32 -2.94
CA VAL A 282 -0.61 21.16 -3.20
C VAL A 282 0.34 20.88 -2.03
N GLY A 283 0.19 19.70 -1.45
CA GLY A 283 1.19 19.13 -0.55
C GLY A 283 2.33 18.52 -1.38
N THR A 284 3.57 18.77 -0.96
CA THR A 284 4.77 18.24 -1.63
C THR A 284 5.68 17.58 -0.61
N ALA A 285 6.60 16.73 -1.07
CA ALA A 285 7.56 16.03 -0.21
C ALA A 285 8.33 16.94 0.78
N ALA A 286 8.55 18.20 0.42
CA ALA A 286 9.23 19.17 1.27
C ALA A 286 8.36 19.75 2.39
N ASN A 287 7.03 19.65 2.27
CA ASN A 287 6.06 20.33 3.13
C ASN A 287 5.18 19.34 3.92
N TYR A 288 5.50 18.04 3.88
CA TYR A 288 4.91 17.07 4.79
C TYR A 288 5.61 17.14 6.14
N GLY A 289 4.81 17.19 7.21
CA GLY A 289 5.35 17.20 8.56
C GLY A 289 6.01 15.88 8.92
N ARG A 290 6.87 15.89 9.95
CA ARG A 290 7.51 14.67 10.46
C ARG A 290 6.54 13.89 11.33
N HIS A 291 5.84 12.93 10.72
CA HIS A 291 4.83 12.12 11.41
C HIS A 291 4.74 10.72 10.77
N PRO A 292 4.37 9.65 11.51
CA PRO A 292 4.21 8.30 10.94
C PRO A 292 3.28 8.25 9.71
N VAL A 293 2.21 9.06 9.70
CA VAL A 293 1.27 9.17 8.55
C VAL A 293 1.96 9.61 7.25
N THR A 294 2.97 10.46 7.36
CA THR A 294 3.67 11.11 6.23
C THR A 294 5.10 10.60 6.06
N GLN A 295 5.50 9.58 6.82
CA GLN A 295 6.85 9.04 6.78
C GLN A 295 7.13 8.39 5.41
N GLY A 296 8.20 8.81 4.75
CA GLY A 296 8.58 8.30 3.42
C GLY A 296 7.64 8.73 2.29
N PHE A 297 6.74 9.68 2.56
CA PHE A 297 5.74 10.14 1.61
C PHE A 297 6.34 11.14 0.62
N SER A 298 6.47 10.74 -0.65
CA SER A 298 7.20 11.50 -1.69
C SER A 298 6.32 11.93 -2.87
N VAL A 299 5.05 11.49 -2.90
CA VAL A 299 4.09 11.80 -3.97
C VAL A 299 3.29 13.04 -3.58
N ASN A 300 3.09 13.97 -4.52
CA ASN A 300 2.30 15.17 -4.26
C ASN A 300 0.83 14.83 -4.00
N THR A 301 0.18 15.59 -3.11
CA THR A 301 -1.26 15.48 -2.78
C THR A 301 -1.97 16.78 -3.12
N VAL A 302 -3.22 16.70 -3.55
CA VAL A 302 -4.00 17.85 -4.01
C VAL A 302 -5.24 18.02 -3.15
N PHE A 303 -5.44 19.24 -2.61
CA PHE A 303 -6.49 19.58 -1.67
C PHE A 303 -7.37 20.71 -2.23
N PRO A 304 -8.49 20.37 -2.90
CA PRO A 304 -9.44 21.35 -3.40
C PRO A 304 -10.13 22.08 -2.25
N HIS A 305 -10.28 23.40 -2.38
CA HIS A 305 -10.99 24.27 -1.43
C HIS A 305 -10.49 24.11 0.02
N ALA A 306 -9.19 23.89 0.19
CA ALA A 306 -8.61 23.69 1.51
C ALA A 306 -8.80 24.94 2.39
N ARG A 307 -8.97 24.72 3.70
CA ARG A 307 -8.95 25.75 4.74
C ARG A 307 -7.82 25.50 5.72
N GLN A 308 -7.41 26.54 6.44
CA GLN A 308 -6.44 26.42 7.51
C GLN A 308 -7.01 25.62 8.70
N ILE A 309 -6.17 24.75 9.26
CA ILE A 309 -6.39 24.11 10.55
C ILE A 309 -5.34 24.66 11.52
N ALA A 310 -5.65 25.80 12.11
CA ALA A 310 -4.84 26.38 13.18
C ALA A 310 -5.25 25.77 14.52
N ILE A 311 -4.32 25.83 15.48
CA ILE A 311 -4.53 25.28 16.82
C ILE A 311 -4.14 26.29 17.88
N GLN A 312 -4.86 26.26 18.98
CA GLN A 312 -4.41 26.80 20.25
C GLN A 312 -3.89 25.63 21.09
N GLU A 313 -2.61 25.68 21.47
CA GLU A 313 -1.98 24.60 22.24
C GLU A 313 -2.76 24.29 23.51
N ARG A 314 -2.97 22.99 23.77
CA ARG A 314 -3.58 22.46 24.99
C ARG A 314 -2.65 21.40 25.54
N GLU A 315 -2.39 21.42 26.84
CA GLU A 315 -1.47 20.47 27.49
C GLU A 315 -1.90 19.00 27.33
N GLU A 316 -3.20 18.76 27.16
CA GLU A 316 -3.76 17.42 26.97
C GLU A 316 -3.37 16.76 25.64
N TRP A 317 -3.06 17.55 24.60
CA TRP A 317 -2.87 17.05 23.25
C TRP A 317 -1.45 17.31 22.77
N ARG A 318 -0.78 16.25 22.31
CA ARG A 318 0.39 16.39 21.46
C ARG A 318 -0.08 16.59 20.02
N VAL A 319 0.21 17.75 19.44
CA VAL A 319 -0.18 18.10 18.08
C VAL A 319 1.03 18.08 17.14
N ALA A 320 0.85 17.53 15.94
CA ALA A 320 1.85 17.55 14.89
C ALA A 320 1.23 17.92 13.54
N PRO A 321 1.80 18.89 12.80
CA PRO A 321 1.35 19.19 11.45
C PRO A 321 1.62 17.99 10.53
N LEU A 322 0.65 17.65 9.68
CA LEU A 322 0.79 16.62 8.67
C LEU A 322 1.10 17.21 7.30
N VAL A 323 0.37 18.26 6.93
CA VAL A 323 0.45 18.84 5.58
C VAL A 323 0.42 20.36 5.66
N GLU A 324 1.45 20.97 5.07
CA GLU A 324 1.50 22.40 4.80
C GLU A 324 1.48 22.65 3.28
N VAL A 325 0.77 23.69 2.88
CA VAL A 325 0.54 24.06 1.48
C VAL A 325 0.75 25.56 1.28
N ALA A 326 0.62 26.03 0.03
CA ALA A 326 0.62 27.46 -0.28
C ALA A 326 1.85 28.21 0.27
N GLN A 327 3.05 27.65 0.08
CA GLN A 327 4.32 28.25 0.53
C GLN A 327 4.57 29.66 -0.01
N ARG A 328 3.95 30.00 -1.14
CA ARG A 328 3.95 31.34 -1.76
C ARG A 328 2.53 31.85 -2.03
N GLY A 329 1.54 31.21 -1.40
CA GLY A 329 0.13 31.57 -1.50
C GLY A 329 -0.36 32.25 -0.23
N TRP A 330 -1.67 32.26 -0.05
CA TRP A 330 -2.33 32.90 1.09
C TRP A 330 -3.68 32.24 1.39
N ILE A 331 -4.30 32.65 2.49
CA ILE A 331 -5.70 32.40 2.79
C ILE A 331 -6.49 33.61 2.32
N GLU A 332 -7.35 33.40 1.33
CA GLU A 332 -8.31 34.37 0.80
C GLU A 332 -9.53 34.42 1.72
N LEU A 333 -9.73 35.56 2.39
CA LEU A 333 -10.85 35.73 3.33
C LEU A 333 -12.13 36.24 2.65
N ASP A 334 -12.01 36.88 1.48
CA ASP A 334 -13.14 37.40 0.74
C ASP A 334 -13.74 36.35 -0.19
N LYS A 335 -14.79 36.76 -0.91
CA LYS A 335 -15.41 35.91 -1.91
C LYS A 335 -14.40 35.64 -3.03
N LEU A 336 -14.15 34.37 -3.31
CA LEU A 336 -13.27 33.95 -4.41
C LEU A 336 -13.72 34.54 -5.75
N GLU A 337 -12.92 35.46 -6.29
CA GLU A 337 -13.07 35.97 -7.64
C GLU A 337 -12.24 35.15 -8.64
N PRO A 338 -12.54 35.16 -9.95
CA PRO A 338 -11.76 34.43 -10.95
C PRO A 338 -10.29 34.86 -11.03
N GLU A 339 -10.01 36.14 -10.80
CA GLU A 339 -8.67 36.70 -10.67
C GLU A 339 -8.44 37.14 -9.23
N VAL A 340 -7.73 36.32 -8.46
CA VAL A 340 -7.38 36.63 -7.07
C VAL A 340 -6.04 37.35 -7.00
N SER A 341 -5.97 38.38 -6.17
CA SER A 341 -4.74 39.12 -5.86
C SER A 341 -4.63 39.31 -4.36
N PHE A 342 -3.45 39.07 -3.80
CA PHE A 342 -3.21 39.16 -2.37
C PHE A 342 -3.47 40.57 -1.81
N ASP A 343 -4.42 40.69 -0.88
CA ASP A 343 -4.68 41.90 -0.11
C ASP A 343 -3.97 41.83 1.26
N LYS A 344 -2.90 42.61 1.42
CA LYS A 344 -2.14 42.70 2.67
C LYS A 344 -2.95 43.12 3.90
N ALA A 345 -4.09 43.81 3.72
CA ALA A 345 -4.91 44.28 4.83
C ALA A 345 -5.85 43.21 5.36
N ARG A 346 -6.11 42.15 4.58
CA ARG A 346 -7.17 41.16 4.87
C ARG A 346 -6.67 39.72 4.80
N ASP A 347 -5.88 39.39 3.80
CA ASP A 347 -5.42 38.03 3.57
C ASP A 347 -4.29 37.63 4.51
N ILE A 348 -4.19 36.32 4.75
CA ILE A 348 -3.17 35.74 5.61
C ILE A 348 -2.12 35.06 4.74
N PRO A 349 -0.85 35.54 4.72
CA PRO A 349 0.18 34.92 3.90
C PRO A 349 0.49 33.51 4.39
N GLY A 350 0.83 32.62 3.45
CA GLY A 350 1.30 31.26 3.77
C GLY A 350 2.69 31.23 4.42
N PRO A 351 3.18 30.03 4.79
CA PRO A 351 2.60 28.71 4.55
C PRO A 351 1.34 28.43 5.37
N VAL A 352 0.47 27.56 4.85
CA VAL A 352 -0.80 27.23 5.51
C VAL A 352 -0.84 25.76 5.89
N THR A 353 -0.96 25.48 7.19
CA THR A 353 -1.21 24.12 7.69
C THR A 353 -2.68 23.75 7.48
N ILE A 354 -2.93 22.67 6.75
CA ILE A 354 -4.28 22.21 6.40
C ILE A 354 -4.63 20.84 6.98
N ALA A 355 -3.66 20.14 7.57
CA ALA A 355 -3.89 18.87 8.23
C ALA A 355 -3.04 18.76 9.50
N GLN A 356 -3.66 18.34 10.59
CA GLN A 356 -3.05 18.18 11.91
C GLN A 356 -3.38 16.81 12.49
N ALA A 357 -2.41 16.19 13.14
CA ALA A 357 -2.59 14.99 13.96
C ALA A 357 -2.52 15.37 15.44
N PHE A 358 -3.42 14.78 16.23
CA PHE A 358 -3.50 14.95 17.66
C PHE A 358 -3.34 13.57 18.31
N GLU A 359 -2.52 13.49 19.35
CA GLU A 359 -2.33 12.29 20.13
C GLU A 359 -2.38 12.61 21.63
N ARG A 360 -3.09 11.79 22.40
CA ARG A 360 -3.06 11.83 23.87
C ARG A 360 -3.28 10.45 24.47
N SER A 361 -2.95 10.29 25.75
CA SER A 361 -3.23 9.05 26.48
C SER A 361 -4.51 9.19 27.29
N VAL A 362 -5.45 8.25 27.12
CA VAL A 362 -6.68 8.18 27.91
C VAL A 362 -6.74 6.81 28.58
N GLY A 363 -6.40 6.76 29.87
CA GLY A 363 -6.14 5.50 30.57
C GLY A 363 -4.97 4.76 29.93
N ASP A 364 -5.16 3.47 29.60
CA ASP A 364 -4.14 2.63 28.95
C ASP A 364 -4.16 2.71 27.41
N ARG A 365 -5.00 3.59 26.82
CA ARG A 365 -5.17 3.71 25.36
C ARG A 365 -4.52 4.98 24.83
N SER A 366 -3.78 4.87 23.72
CA SER A 366 -3.41 6.03 22.90
C SER A 366 -4.62 6.42 22.05
N GLN A 367 -5.11 7.64 22.26
CA GLN A 367 -6.16 8.25 21.47
C GLN A 367 -5.54 9.10 20.36
N ARG A 368 -6.11 9.00 19.16
CA ARG A 368 -5.63 9.70 17.98
C ARG A 368 -6.75 10.39 17.22
N VAL A 369 -6.48 11.61 16.79
CA VAL A 369 -7.38 12.38 15.94
C VAL A 369 -6.60 12.96 14.77
N VAL A 370 -7.17 12.91 13.58
CA VAL A 370 -6.65 13.64 12.41
C VAL A 370 -7.73 14.59 11.95
N VAL A 371 -7.36 15.86 11.79
CA VAL A 371 -8.22 16.90 11.25
C VAL A 371 -7.64 17.36 9.92
N VAL A 372 -8.44 17.36 8.86
CA VAL A 372 -8.06 17.85 7.54
C VAL A 372 -9.03 18.92 7.09
N GLY A 373 -8.50 20.07 6.68
CA GLY A 373 -9.23 21.24 6.21
C GLY A 373 -9.80 21.10 4.79
N THR A 374 -10.20 19.91 4.40
CA THR A 374 -11.08 19.63 3.26
C THR A 374 -11.38 18.14 3.22
N GLY A 375 -12.62 17.76 2.94
CA GLY A 375 -12.98 16.39 2.61
C GLY A 375 -12.93 16.09 1.11
N HIS A 376 -12.75 17.11 0.26
CA HIS A 376 -12.72 16.94 -1.19
C HIS A 376 -11.56 16.04 -1.65
N PHE A 377 -10.40 16.07 -0.99
CA PHE A 377 -9.24 15.30 -1.45
C PHE A 377 -9.46 13.77 -1.47
N LEU A 378 -10.38 13.26 -0.64
CA LEU A 378 -10.77 11.84 -0.62
C LEU A 378 -12.05 11.56 -1.40
N SER A 379 -12.68 12.57 -1.99
CA SER A 379 -13.91 12.36 -2.76
C SER A 379 -13.63 11.55 -4.02
N ASN A 380 -14.64 10.86 -4.53
CA ASN A 380 -14.54 10.05 -5.76
C ASN A 380 -13.97 10.84 -6.95
N THR A 381 -14.18 12.16 -6.97
CA THR A 381 -13.63 13.07 -8.00
C THR A 381 -12.11 13.26 -7.90
N TYR A 382 -11.56 13.32 -6.69
CA TYR A 382 -10.18 13.75 -6.45
C TYR A 382 -9.29 12.69 -5.81
N LEU A 383 -9.84 11.53 -5.43
CA LEU A 383 -9.10 10.44 -4.80
C LEU A 383 -7.92 9.95 -5.67
N GLY A 384 -8.09 9.95 -7.00
CA GLY A 384 -7.07 9.54 -7.96
C GLY A 384 -5.96 10.57 -8.20
N ASN A 385 -6.00 11.74 -7.56
CA ASN A 385 -4.98 12.78 -7.75
C ASN A 385 -3.75 12.50 -6.89
N GLY A 386 -2.62 12.25 -7.56
CA GLY A 386 -1.32 12.09 -6.90
C GLY A 386 -1.38 11.04 -5.78
N GLY A 387 -0.93 11.42 -4.58
CA GLY A 387 -0.90 10.56 -3.39
C GLY A 387 -2.15 10.65 -2.50
N ASN A 388 -3.27 11.24 -2.95
CA ASN A 388 -4.43 11.46 -2.08
C ASN A 388 -4.96 10.19 -1.41
N LEU A 389 -5.10 9.11 -2.21
CA LEU A 389 -5.47 7.80 -1.70
C LEU A 389 -4.48 7.30 -0.63
N ASP A 390 -3.18 7.37 -0.92
CA ASP A 390 -2.14 6.86 -0.05
C ASP A 390 -2.12 7.61 1.29
N LEU A 391 -2.25 8.94 1.25
CA LEU A 391 -2.34 9.76 2.44
C LEU A 391 -3.58 9.39 3.28
N GLY A 392 -4.75 9.24 2.64
CA GLY A 392 -5.98 8.83 3.32
C GLY A 392 -5.86 7.45 3.98
N LEU A 393 -5.25 6.48 3.28
CA LEU A 393 -5.00 5.15 3.83
C LEU A 393 -4.03 5.21 5.02
N ASN A 394 -2.98 6.01 4.94
CA ASN A 394 -2.02 6.19 6.03
C ASN A 394 -2.67 6.82 7.26
N MET A 395 -3.53 7.83 7.07
CA MET A 395 -4.31 8.45 8.16
C MET A 395 -5.17 7.41 8.88
N VAL A 396 -5.96 6.61 8.14
CA VAL A 396 -6.84 5.60 8.75
C VAL A 396 -6.05 4.47 9.41
N ASN A 397 -4.94 4.03 8.82
CA ASN A 397 -4.06 3.03 9.43
C ASN A 397 -3.49 3.51 10.77
N TRP A 398 -2.98 4.74 10.82
CA TRP A 398 -2.44 5.33 12.04
C TRP A 398 -3.52 5.54 13.11
N LEU A 399 -4.70 6.04 12.72
CA LEU A 399 -5.85 6.19 13.60
C LEU A 399 -6.33 4.86 14.18
N ALA A 400 -6.31 3.78 13.38
CA ALA A 400 -6.72 2.46 13.83
C ALA A 400 -5.69 1.74 14.72
N GLY A 401 -4.64 2.43 15.20
CA GLY A 401 -3.61 1.82 16.05
C GLY A 401 -2.62 0.94 15.28
N ALA A 402 -2.62 1.02 13.95
CA ALA A 402 -1.79 0.21 13.07
C ALA A 402 -0.62 1.02 12.50
N ASP A 403 0.07 1.78 13.35
CA ASP A 403 1.27 2.61 13.01
C ASP A 403 2.31 1.83 12.24
N THR A 404 2.33 0.54 12.56
CA THR A 404 3.18 -0.49 12.03
C THR A 404 2.80 -0.83 10.57
N LEU A 405 1.52 -0.86 10.19
CA LEU A 405 1.06 -1.31 8.86
C LEU A 405 1.01 -0.20 7.80
N VAL A 406 1.52 1.01 8.11
CA VAL A 406 1.45 2.22 7.26
C VAL A 406 2.31 2.12 5.98
N THR A 407 3.27 1.20 5.91
CA THR A 407 4.33 1.17 4.88
C THR A 407 4.11 0.24 3.69
N VAL A 408 2.89 -0.28 3.44
CA VAL A 408 2.66 -1.18 2.29
C VAL A 408 2.31 -0.43 1.01
N GLN A 409 3.32 0.19 0.41
CA GLN A 409 3.24 0.66 -0.96
C GLN A 409 3.66 -0.45 -1.95
N PRO A 410 2.80 -0.85 -2.90
CA PRO A 410 3.22 -1.76 -3.96
C PRO A 410 4.32 -1.07 -4.78
N ARG A 411 5.40 -1.80 -5.09
CA ARG A 411 6.31 -1.35 -6.15
C ARG A 411 5.53 -1.39 -7.47
N ALA A 412 5.35 -0.26 -8.12
CA ALA A 412 4.88 -0.25 -9.50
C ALA A 412 5.87 -1.06 -10.33
N ALA A 413 5.37 -2.02 -11.12
CA ALA A 413 6.20 -2.79 -12.03
C ALA A 413 6.78 -1.83 -13.08
N THR A 414 8.03 -1.40 -12.89
CA THR A 414 8.73 -0.46 -13.76
C THR A 414 8.88 -0.96 -15.21
N ASP A 415 8.67 -2.25 -15.46
CA ASP A 415 8.80 -2.87 -16.79
C ASP A 415 7.53 -3.65 -17.19
N ALA A 416 6.34 -3.16 -16.84
CA ALA A 416 5.09 -3.73 -17.36
C ALA A 416 4.79 -3.25 -18.80
N ASN A 417 5.29 -2.06 -19.15
CA ASN A 417 5.03 -1.44 -20.45
C ASN A 417 6.34 -1.20 -21.18
N LEU A 418 6.53 -1.93 -22.27
CA LEU A 418 7.64 -1.74 -23.19
C LEU A 418 7.24 -0.65 -24.21
N ALA A 419 7.49 0.62 -23.87
CA ALA A 419 7.27 1.75 -24.76
C ALA A 419 8.44 1.84 -25.76
N ILE A 420 8.41 1.01 -26.80
CA ILE A 420 9.38 1.09 -27.90
C ILE A 420 8.89 2.10 -28.91
N ASP A 421 9.74 3.06 -29.24
CA ASP A 421 9.53 3.99 -30.34
C ASP A 421 9.39 3.24 -31.68
N GLN A 422 8.48 3.72 -32.54
CA GLN A 422 8.12 3.01 -33.77
C GLN A 422 9.30 2.81 -34.72
N ILE A 423 10.26 3.75 -34.74
CA ILE A 423 11.49 3.63 -35.54
C ILE A 423 12.37 2.51 -35.01
N THR A 424 12.50 2.42 -33.68
CA THR A 424 13.28 1.34 -33.03
C THR A 424 12.69 -0.03 -33.36
N LEU A 425 11.37 -0.15 -33.39
CA LEU A 425 10.68 -1.40 -33.74
C LEU A 425 10.95 -1.79 -35.21
N TYR A 426 10.91 -0.85 -36.15
CA TYR A 426 11.27 -1.10 -37.55
C TYR A 426 12.74 -1.50 -37.73
N LEU A 427 13.67 -0.86 -37.00
CA LEU A 427 15.08 -1.22 -37.04
C LEU A 427 15.32 -2.65 -36.56
N ILE A 428 14.68 -3.05 -35.45
CA ILE A 428 14.74 -4.42 -34.94
C ILE A 428 14.16 -5.39 -35.97
N ALA A 429 13.00 -5.08 -36.56
CA ALA A 429 12.36 -5.91 -37.57
C ALA A 429 13.25 -6.09 -38.81
N ILE A 430 13.82 -5.02 -39.37
CA ILE A 430 14.71 -5.08 -40.53
C ILE A 430 15.99 -5.87 -40.20
N ALA A 431 16.59 -5.62 -39.04
CA ALA A 431 17.82 -6.28 -38.63
C ALA A 431 17.64 -7.80 -38.51
N PHE A 432 16.57 -8.26 -37.85
CA PHE A 432 16.35 -9.69 -37.61
C PHE A 432 15.66 -10.42 -38.77
N LEU A 433 14.76 -9.77 -39.51
CA LEU A 433 13.99 -10.40 -40.59
C LEU A 433 14.70 -10.35 -41.94
N LEU A 434 15.54 -9.33 -42.19
CA LEU A 434 16.21 -9.15 -43.48
C LEU A 434 17.72 -9.26 -43.38
N VAL A 435 18.35 -8.46 -42.50
CA VAL A 435 19.82 -8.37 -42.46
C VAL A 435 20.43 -9.69 -41.98
N LEU A 436 19.93 -10.26 -40.87
CA LEU A 436 20.48 -11.48 -40.29
C LEU A 436 20.36 -12.70 -41.26
N PRO A 437 19.20 -12.98 -41.89
CA PRO A 437 19.11 -14.03 -42.92
C PRO A 437 20.02 -13.77 -44.12
N LEU A 438 20.12 -12.51 -44.58
CA LEU A 438 20.99 -12.17 -45.70
C LEU A 438 22.47 -12.42 -45.35
N VAL A 439 22.90 -12.08 -44.13
CA VAL A 439 24.25 -12.39 -43.65
C VAL A 439 24.48 -13.90 -43.65
N PHE A 440 23.52 -14.72 -43.21
CA PHE A 440 23.64 -16.18 -43.27
C PHE A 440 23.70 -16.72 -44.71
N ILE A 441 22.89 -16.18 -45.62
CA ILE A 441 22.91 -16.56 -47.05
C ILE A 441 24.25 -16.19 -47.68
N VAL A 442 24.74 -14.97 -47.44
CA VAL A 442 26.01 -14.49 -48.01
C VAL A 442 27.17 -15.30 -47.47
N THR A 443 27.25 -15.50 -46.15
CA THR A 443 28.32 -16.30 -45.53
C THR A 443 28.26 -17.75 -46.01
N GLY A 444 27.08 -18.37 -46.06
CA GLY A 444 26.88 -19.72 -46.59
C GLY A 444 27.31 -19.83 -48.06
N THR A 445 26.95 -18.86 -48.90
CA THR A 445 27.33 -18.81 -50.32
C THR A 445 28.83 -18.63 -50.48
N VAL A 446 29.46 -17.74 -49.72
CA VAL A 446 30.92 -17.51 -49.74
C VAL A 446 31.68 -18.77 -49.34
N ILE A 447 31.23 -19.46 -48.28
CA ILE A 447 31.83 -20.73 -47.82
C ILE A 447 31.66 -21.80 -48.90
N TRP A 448 30.47 -21.95 -49.48
CA TRP A 448 30.21 -22.89 -50.58
C TRP A 448 31.12 -22.62 -51.79
N TRP A 449 31.27 -21.35 -52.17
CA TRP A 449 32.06 -20.96 -53.33
C TRP A 449 33.56 -21.14 -53.11
N ARG A 450 34.07 -20.88 -51.89
CA ARG A 450 35.46 -21.18 -51.51
C ARG A 450 35.73 -22.68 -51.52
N ARG A 451 34.81 -23.51 -51.01
CA ARG A 451 34.95 -24.98 -51.03
C ARG A 451 35.01 -25.53 -52.45
N ARG A 452 34.18 -25.01 -53.36
CA ARG A 452 34.15 -25.45 -54.77
C ARG A 452 35.40 -25.05 -55.57
N ARG A 453 36.19 -24.08 -55.12
CA ARG A 453 37.49 -23.73 -55.73
C ARG A 453 38.67 -24.52 -55.14
N ALA A 454 38.46 -25.21 -54.02
CA ALA A 454 39.47 -26.03 -53.35
C ALA A 454 39.39 -27.53 -53.71
N THR A 455 38.26 -27.96 -54.30
CA THR A 455 38.10 -29.17 -55.11
C THR A 455 38.28 -28.83 -56.58
#